data_AF-A0A933PJW3-F1
#
_entry.id   AF-A0A933PJW3-F1
#
_cell.length_a   1.000
_cell.length_b   1.000
_cell.length_c   1.000
_cell.angle_alpha   90.00
_cell.angle_beta   90.00
_cell.angle_gamma   90.00
#
_symmetry.space_group_name_H-M   'P 1'
#
loop_
_entity.id
_entity.type
_entity.pdbx_description
1 polymer ?
#
loop_
_entity_poly.entity_id
_entity_poly.type
_entity_poly.pdbx_seq_one_letter_code
_entity_poly.pdbx_strand_id
1 'polypeptide(L)'
;MRLSLGGVRPGVFSLLVAGGLALSVSASGLAAEPPGPTVIGGQKVLTLISRDPPALRCNNNMQVAAELANIYKIPVVVVPVTFAKPGTKAPTVWYGKDLIAEDGGPGNGMISFTQVADVLEIEDAPKQDVKGRLLDADVNPRFEALKQQIKTVP
;
A
#
# COMPACT_ATOMS: atom_id res chain seq x y z
N MET A 1 7.91 -20.81 78.21
CA MET A 1 9.39 -20.73 78.15
C MET A 1 9.76 -19.43 77.44
N ARG A 2 10.66 -18.64 78.04
CA ARG A 2 10.98 -17.23 77.72
C ARG A 2 11.46 -17.02 76.27
N LEU A 3 11.16 -15.85 75.69
CA LEU A 3 12.16 -14.82 75.39
C LEU A 3 11.53 -13.51 74.92
N SER A 4 11.87 -12.46 75.67
CA SER A 4 11.77 -11.03 75.36
C SER A 4 12.96 -10.61 74.46
N LEU A 5 12.78 -9.53 73.69
CA LEU A 5 13.75 -8.56 73.10
C LEU A 5 13.01 -7.94 71.89
N GLY A 6 12.78 -6.64 71.72
CA GLY A 6 13.56 -5.47 72.11
C GLY A 6 14.25 -4.88 70.86
N GLY A 7 13.64 -3.86 70.23
CA GLY A 7 14.36 -2.76 69.56
C GLY A 7 14.32 -2.62 68.03
N VAL A 8 14.55 -1.35 67.60
CA VAL A 8 14.92 -0.83 66.25
C VAL A 8 13.75 -0.53 65.30
N ARG A 9 13.52 0.64 64.68
CA ARG A 9 13.90 2.08 64.74
C ARG A 9 12.94 2.84 63.76
N PRO A 10 12.93 4.19 63.70
CA PRO A 10 11.76 4.98 63.30
C PRO A 10 11.51 5.00 61.78
N GLY A 11 10.26 4.78 61.40
CA GLY A 11 9.75 5.14 60.08
C GLY A 11 9.14 6.54 60.11
N VAL A 12 9.71 7.46 59.33
CA VAL A 12 8.97 8.62 58.82
C VAL A 12 9.26 8.67 57.33
N PHE A 13 8.40 7.98 56.57
CA PHE A 13 8.28 8.12 55.12
C PHE A 13 7.75 9.54 54.84
N SER A 14 8.60 10.44 54.33
CA SER A 14 8.15 11.70 53.77
C SER A 14 7.52 11.46 52.40
N LEU A 15 6.23 11.79 52.32
CA LEU A 15 5.41 11.82 51.12
C LEU A 15 5.84 13.00 50.24
N LEU A 16 6.35 12.73 49.04
CA LEU A 16 6.59 13.75 48.01
C LEU A 16 5.66 13.47 46.84
N VAL A 17 4.56 14.24 46.79
CA VAL A 17 3.64 14.30 45.65
C VAL A 17 4.27 15.21 44.60
N ALA A 18 4.74 14.63 43.50
CA ALA A 18 5.12 15.36 42.29
C ALA A 18 4.12 15.00 41.18
N GLY A 19 3.14 15.88 40.98
CA GLY A 19 2.23 15.83 39.84
C GLY A 19 2.98 16.15 38.56
N GLY A 20 3.30 15.12 37.78
CA GLY A 20 3.78 15.26 36.41
C GLY A 20 2.59 15.26 35.46
N LEU A 21 2.25 16.41 34.89
CA LEU A 21 1.31 16.53 33.78
C LEU A 21 1.97 15.93 32.53
N ALA A 22 1.59 14.71 32.16
CA ALA A 22 2.07 14.06 30.95
C ALA A 22 1.52 14.79 29.71
N LEU A 23 2.38 15.52 29.00
CA LEU A 23 2.07 15.95 27.63
C LEU A 23 2.16 14.73 26.71
N SER A 24 1.02 14.12 26.44
CA SER A 24 0.87 13.13 25.39
C SER A 24 0.99 13.82 24.03
N VAL A 25 2.19 13.92 23.47
CA VAL A 25 2.38 14.25 22.06
C VAL A 25 1.86 13.06 21.25
N SER A 26 0.64 13.15 20.75
CA SER A 26 0.17 12.29 19.69
C SER A 26 0.93 12.66 18.42
N ALA A 27 2.00 11.92 18.13
CA ALA A 27 2.60 11.90 16.82
C ALA A 27 1.59 11.28 15.85
N SER A 28 0.72 12.11 15.28
CA SER A 28 -0.06 11.73 14.12
C SER A 28 0.92 11.53 12.97
N GLY A 29 1.41 10.30 12.80
CA GLY A 29 2.06 9.91 11.56
C GLY A 29 1.08 10.24 10.43
N LEU A 30 1.41 11.25 9.62
CA LEU A 30 0.66 11.55 8.41
C LEU A 30 0.70 10.28 7.58
N ALA A 31 -0.40 9.54 7.54
CA ALA A 31 -0.53 8.41 6.64
C ALA A 31 -0.24 8.94 5.23
N ALA A 32 0.67 8.28 4.51
CA ALA A 32 0.90 8.63 3.12
C ALA A 32 -0.43 8.51 2.38
N GLU A 33 -0.81 9.54 1.65
CA GLU A 33 -2.02 9.52 0.80
C GLU A 33 -1.59 9.39 -0.66
N PRO A 34 -2.32 8.60 -1.47
CA PRO A 34 -2.07 8.51 -2.90
C PRO A 34 -2.19 9.88 -3.57
N PRO A 35 -1.31 10.19 -4.55
CA PRO A 35 -1.47 11.38 -5.36
C PRO A 35 -2.69 11.26 -6.28
N GLY A 36 -3.39 12.38 -6.49
CA GLY A 36 -4.53 12.44 -7.40
C GLY A 36 -5.85 11.91 -6.80
N PRO A 37 -6.85 11.62 -7.65
CA PRO A 37 -8.16 11.17 -7.19
C PRO A 37 -8.12 9.74 -6.67
N THR A 38 -8.74 9.49 -5.51
CA THR A 38 -8.92 8.15 -4.95
C THR A 38 -10.24 7.50 -5.36
N VAL A 39 -11.18 8.29 -5.89
CA VAL A 39 -12.48 7.85 -6.40
C VAL A 39 -12.78 8.63 -7.68
N ILE A 40 -13.24 7.94 -8.72
CA ILE A 40 -13.73 8.54 -9.97
C ILE A 40 -15.07 7.89 -10.32
N GLY A 41 -16.10 8.69 -10.56
CA GLY A 41 -17.43 8.18 -10.92
C GLY A 41 -18.04 7.24 -9.86
N GLY A 42 -17.69 7.41 -8.58
CA GLY A 42 -18.14 6.54 -7.49
C GLY A 42 -17.30 5.26 -7.30
N GLN A 43 -16.32 4.99 -8.16
CA GLN A 43 -15.46 3.80 -8.07
C GLN A 43 -14.09 4.16 -7.49
N LYS A 44 -13.57 3.33 -6.57
CA LYS A 44 -12.19 3.43 -6.08
C LYS A 44 -11.19 3.30 -7.25
N VAL A 45 -10.15 4.12 -7.23
CA VAL A 45 -9.13 4.19 -8.30
C VAL A 45 -7.96 3.26 -7.97
N LEU A 46 -7.46 2.52 -8.95
CA LEU A 46 -6.16 1.85 -8.87
C LEU A 46 -5.07 2.84 -9.29
N THR A 47 -4.35 3.38 -8.31
CA THR A 47 -3.31 4.40 -8.54
C THR A 47 -1.92 3.77 -8.50
N LEU A 48 -1.17 3.91 -9.59
CA LEU A 48 0.19 3.40 -9.73
C LEU A 48 1.17 4.58 -9.76
N ILE A 49 2.05 4.66 -8.76
CA ILE A 49 3.17 5.60 -8.79
C ILE A 49 4.34 4.92 -9.47
N SER A 50 4.75 5.46 -10.62
CA SER A 50 5.76 4.87 -11.50
C SER A 50 7.05 5.68 -11.50
N ARG A 51 8.20 5.00 -11.60
CA ARG A 51 9.45 5.67 -11.98
C ARG A 51 9.32 6.22 -13.40
N ASP A 52 10.02 7.31 -13.69
CA ASP A 52 10.14 7.90 -15.02
C ASP A 52 11.60 7.86 -15.50
N PRO A 53 11.93 7.13 -16.58
CA PRO A 53 11.05 6.20 -17.30
C PRO A 53 10.70 4.95 -16.45
N PRO A 54 9.60 4.22 -16.77
CA PRO A 54 9.21 3.02 -16.05
C PRO A 54 10.29 1.92 -16.16
N ALA A 55 10.79 1.48 -15.00
CA ALA A 55 11.66 0.31 -14.91
C ALA A 55 10.83 -0.98 -14.82
N LEU A 56 11.51 -2.14 -14.77
CA LEU A 56 10.91 -3.47 -14.77
C LEU A 56 9.68 -3.62 -13.84
N ARG A 57 9.81 -3.20 -12.58
CA ARG A 57 8.74 -3.34 -11.57
C ARG A 57 7.53 -2.45 -11.88
N CYS A 58 7.75 -1.24 -12.37
CA CYS A 58 6.68 -0.32 -12.76
C CYS A 58 5.95 -0.84 -14.01
N ASN A 59 6.71 -1.34 -15.01
CA ASN A 59 6.14 -1.98 -16.19
C ASN A 59 5.31 -3.23 -15.83
N ASN A 60 5.75 -4.03 -14.86
CA ASN A 60 4.94 -5.15 -14.36
C ASN A 60 3.59 -4.67 -13.83
N ASN A 61 3.59 -3.66 -12.95
CA ASN A 61 2.36 -3.19 -12.33
C ASN A 61 1.39 -2.58 -13.35
N MET A 62 1.90 -1.85 -14.35
CA MET A 62 1.08 -1.33 -15.45
C MET A 62 0.44 -2.44 -16.28
N GLN A 63 1.17 -3.53 -16.55
CA GLN A 63 0.63 -4.68 -17.28
C GLN A 63 -0.45 -5.39 -16.47
N VAL A 64 -0.22 -5.59 -15.17
CA VAL A 64 -1.24 -6.16 -14.26
C VAL A 64 -2.49 -5.27 -14.20
N ALA A 65 -2.33 -3.95 -14.10
CA ALA A 65 -3.46 -3.03 -14.10
C ALA A 65 -4.24 -3.08 -15.43
N ALA A 66 -3.54 -3.20 -16.56
CA ALA A 66 -4.18 -3.37 -17.86
C ALA A 66 -4.98 -4.68 -17.93
N GLU A 67 -4.42 -5.80 -17.45
CA GLU A 67 -5.12 -7.09 -17.38
C GLU A 67 -6.39 -7.00 -16.53
N LEU A 68 -6.30 -6.40 -15.33
CA LEU A 68 -7.43 -6.24 -14.43
C LEU A 68 -8.52 -5.36 -15.03
N ALA A 69 -8.17 -4.27 -15.73
CA ALA A 69 -9.14 -3.40 -16.38
C ALA A 69 -9.92 -4.08 -17.53
N ASN A 70 -9.43 -5.20 -18.06
CA ASN A 70 -10.14 -6.02 -19.05
C ASN A 70 -11.19 -6.97 -18.40
N ILE A 71 -11.25 -7.04 -17.06
CA ILE A 71 -12.18 -7.88 -16.29
C ILE A 71 -13.05 -7.03 -15.36
N TYR A 72 -12.47 -6.03 -14.70
CA TYR A 72 -13.13 -5.16 -13.72
C TYR A 72 -13.30 -3.74 -14.28
N LYS A 73 -14.40 -3.09 -13.91
CA LYS A 73 -14.69 -1.68 -14.17
C LYS A 73 -13.95 -0.82 -13.13
N ILE A 74 -12.63 -0.71 -13.28
CA ILE A 74 -11.75 0.06 -12.40
C ILE A 74 -11.11 1.25 -13.13
N PRO A 75 -11.17 2.47 -12.58
CA PRO A 75 -10.31 3.56 -13.05
C PRO A 75 -8.86 3.26 -12.71
N VAL A 76 -7.97 3.37 -13.68
CA VAL A 76 -6.52 3.22 -13.49
C VAL A 76 -5.86 4.57 -13.71
N VAL A 77 -5.08 5.03 -12.73
CA VAL A 77 -4.30 6.27 -12.82
C VAL A 77 -2.83 5.93 -12.65
N VAL A 78 -2.01 6.30 -13.63
CA VAL A 78 -0.55 6.18 -13.53
C VAL A 78 0.02 7.57 -13.26
N VAL A 79 0.76 7.71 -12.17
CA VAL A 79 1.38 8.95 -11.74
C VAL A 79 2.90 8.78 -11.81
N PRO A 80 3.57 9.51 -12.71
CA PRO A 80 5.02 9.75 -12.66
C PRO A 80 5.49 10.14 -11.24
N VAL A 81 6.49 9.47 -10.68
CA VAL A 81 7.01 9.78 -9.33
C VAL A 81 7.55 11.21 -9.26
N THR A 82 8.00 11.74 -10.40
CA THR A 82 8.43 13.13 -10.56
C THR A 82 7.31 14.15 -10.33
N PHE A 83 6.04 13.72 -10.40
CA PHE A 83 4.85 14.53 -10.12
C PHE A 83 4.20 14.18 -8.76
N ALA A 84 4.75 13.22 -8.03
CA ALA A 84 4.31 12.88 -6.68
C ALA A 84 4.98 13.79 -5.63
N LYS A 85 4.55 13.68 -4.37
CA LYS A 85 5.16 14.44 -3.27
C LYS A 85 6.64 14.06 -3.12
N PRO A 86 7.52 15.00 -2.73
CA PRO A 86 8.92 14.68 -2.44
C PRO A 86 9.04 13.54 -1.43
N GLY A 87 9.93 12.58 -1.71
CA GLY A 87 10.13 11.40 -0.87
C GLY A 87 9.14 10.26 -1.12
N THR A 88 8.16 10.43 -2.01
CA THR A 88 7.34 9.31 -2.48
C THR A 88 8.22 8.26 -3.15
N LYS A 89 8.04 7.00 -2.74
CA LYS A 89 8.74 5.88 -3.35
C LYS A 89 8.05 5.41 -4.62
N ALA A 90 8.81 4.74 -5.49
CA ALA A 90 8.26 4.11 -6.69
C ALA A 90 9.01 2.80 -6.97
N PRO A 91 8.31 1.70 -7.31
CA PRO A 91 6.86 1.62 -7.53
C PRO A 91 6.04 1.64 -6.23
N THR A 92 4.85 2.26 -6.31
CA THR A 92 3.83 2.19 -5.26
C THR A 92 2.46 2.01 -5.89
N VAL A 93 1.60 1.19 -5.28
CA VAL A 93 0.25 0.89 -5.79
C VAL A 93 -0.76 1.08 -4.67
N TRP A 94 -1.82 1.82 -4.98
CA TRP A 94 -2.95 2.08 -4.11
C TRP A 94 -4.25 1.65 -4.76
N TYR A 95 -5.23 1.24 -3.95
CA TYR A 95 -6.63 1.14 -4.37
C TYR A 95 -7.50 2.02 -3.47
N GLY A 96 -8.06 3.07 -4.04
CA GLY A 96 -8.68 4.12 -3.23
C GLY A 96 -7.65 4.78 -2.31
N LYS A 97 -7.78 4.58 -1.00
CA LYS A 97 -6.84 5.07 0.02
C LYS A 97 -5.98 3.95 0.61
N ASP A 98 -6.18 2.72 0.18
CA ASP A 98 -5.58 1.54 0.74
C ASP A 98 -4.26 1.24 0.01
N LEU A 99 -3.16 1.19 0.75
CA LEU A 99 -1.83 0.89 0.20
C LEU A 99 -1.74 -0.62 -0.08
N ILE A 100 -1.52 -0.99 -1.34
CA ILE A 100 -1.37 -2.39 -1.75
C ILE A 100 0.10 -2.82 -1.75
N ALA A 101 0.97 -2.00 -2.32
CA ALA A 101 2.39 -2.30 -2.46
C ALA A 101 3.23 -1.02 -2.49
N GLU A 102 4.44 -1.07 -1.94
CA GLU A 102 5.40 0.05 -1.95
C GLU A 102 6.84 -0.49 -2.09
N ASP A 103 7.69 0.25 -2.80
CA ASP A 103 9.13 0.02 -2.84
C ASP A 103 9.76 -0.01 -1.43
N GLY A 104 10.57 -1.04 -1.17
CA GLY A 104 11.09 -1.35 0.16
C GLY A 104 10.10 -2.08 1.10
N GLY A 105 8.85 -2.30 0.67
CA GLY A 105 7.87 -3.15 1.37
C GLY A 105 7.83 -4.59 0.85
N PRO A 106 6.84 -5.40 1.29
CA PRO A 106 6.59 -6.74 0.74
C PRO A 106 6.43 -6.70 -0.78
N GLY A 107 7.07 -7.64 -1.48
CA GLY A 107 7.07 -7.67 -2.95
C GLY A 107 7.84 -6.51 -3.61
N ASN A 108 8.52 -5.66 -2.82
CA ASN A 108 9.30 -4.51 -3.28
C ASN A 108 8.52 -3.59 -4.26
N GLY A 109 7.25 -3.36 -3.93
CA GLY A 109 6.32 -2.53 -4.70
C GLY A 109 5.76 -3.19 -5.97
N MET A 110 6.03 -4.47 -6.23
CA MET A 110 5.37 -5.22 -7.29
C MET A 110 4.03 -5.79 -6.83
N ILE A 111 3.06 -5.76 -7.74
CA ILE A 111 1.79 -6.47 -7.60
C ILE A 111 1.72 -7.68 -8.54
N SER A 112 0.92 -8.67 -8.16
CA SER A 112 0.48 -9.74 -9.05
C SER A 112 -1.00 -9.56 -9.42
N PHE A 113 -1.42 -10.19 -10.51
CA PHE A 113 -2.83 -10.21 -10.90
C PHE A 113 -3.73 -10.71 -9.77
N THR A 114 -3.42 -11.88 -9.19
CA THR A 114 -4.22 -12.50 -8.15
C THR A 114 -4.34 -11.62 -6.91
N GLN A 115 -3.23 -11.01 -6.46
CA GLN A 115 -3.24 -10.16 -5.27
C GLN A 115 -4.24 -9.00 -5.40
N VAL A 116 -4.26 -8.32 -6.55
CA VAL A 116 -5.16 -7.18 -6.74
C VAL A 116 -6.56 -7.65 -7.08
N ALA A 117 -6.72 -8.74 -7.84
CA ALA A 117 -8.03 -9.34 -8.09
C ALA A 117 -8.73 -9.73 -6.77
N ASP A 118 -8.01 -10.33 -5.81
CA ASP A 118 -8.56 -10.67 -4.49
C ASP A 118 -9.06 -9.43 -3.75
N VAL A 119 -8.29 -8.33 -3.77
CA VAL A 119 -8.73 -7.03 -3.20
C VAL A 119 -10.00 -6.54 -3.89
N LEU A 120 -10.05 -6.60 -5.23
CA LEU A 120 -11.20 -6.16 -6.00
C LEU A 120 -12.46 -7.00 -5.73
N GLU A 121 -12.32 -8.32 -5.57
CA GLU A 121 -13.45 -9.19 -5.22
C GLU A 121 -13.94 -8.96 -3.78
N ILE A 122 -13.04 -8.75 -2.82
CA ILE A 122 -13.40 -8.40 -1.44
C ILE A 122 -14.17 -7.09 -1.37
N GLU A 123 -13.76 -6.12 -2.20
CA GLU A 123 -14.38 -4.79 -2.30
C GLU A 123 -15.58 -4.73 -3.26
N ASP A 124 -16.03 -5.90 -3.76
CA ASP A 124 -17.16 -6.04 -4.70
C ASP A 124 -17.05 -5.12 -5.93
N ALA A 125 -15.84 -5.04 -6.51
CA ALA A 125 -15.60 -4.21 -7.67
C ALA A 125 -16.42 -4.73 -8.88
N PRO A 126 -17.17 -3.86 -9.57
CA PRO A 126 -18.01 -4.27 -10.67
C PRO A 126 -17.19 -4.86 -11.83
N LYS A 127 -17.73 -5.89 -12.48
CA LYS A 127 -17.09 -6.54 -13.63
C LYS A 127 -17.52 -5.91 -14.95
N GLN A 128 -16.65 -6.04 -15.96
CA GLN A 128 -16.97 -5.70 -17.34
C GLN A 128 -18.07 -6.64 -17.86
N ASP A 129 -19.02 -6.10 -18.61
CA ASP A 129 -20.12 -6.89 -19.18
C ASP A 129 -19.61 -7.78 -20.33
N VAL A 130 -18.52 -7.37 -20.95
CA VAL A 130 -17.82 -8.08 -22.02
C VAL A 130 -16.34 -8.15 -21.65
N LYS A 131 -15.70 -9.31 -21.90
CA LYS A 131 -14.26 -9.46 -21.69
C LYS A 131 -13.49 -8.48 -22.58
N GLY A 132 -12.49 -7.83 -22.02
CA GLY A 132 -11.62 -6.93 -22.77
C GLY A 132 -10.65 -7.69 -23.69
N ARG A 133 -10.16 -6.96 -24.70
CA ARG A 133 -9.38 -7.52 -25.83
C ARG A 133 -8.04 -8.15 -25.43
N LEU A 134 -7.44 -7.76 -24.30
CA LEU A 134 -6.16 -8.34 -23.88
C LEU A 134 -6.26 -9.84 -23.56
N LEU A 135 -7.47 -10.31 -23.22
CA LEU A 135 -7.71 -11.70 -22.85
C LEU A 135 -8.28 -12.54 -23.99
N ASP A 136 -8.43 -11.95 -25.18
CA ASP A 136 -8.88 -12.68 -26.37
C ASP A 136 -7.83 -13.71 -26.79
N ALA A 137 -8.30 -14.84 -27.34
CA ALA A 137 -7.43 -15.94 -27.76
C ALA A 137 -6.35 -15.52 -28.77
N ASP A 138 -6.63 -14.53 -29.63
CA ASP A 138 -5.71 -14.05 -30.66
C ASP A 138 -4.71 -12.99 -30.14
N VAL A 139 -5.03 -12.30 -29.04
CA VAL A 139 -4.26 -11.18 -28.49
C VAL A 139 -3.41 -11.64 -27.32
N ASN A 140 -3.97 -12.44 -26.43
CA ASN A 140 -3.34 -12.87 -25.18
C ASN A 140 -1.94 -13.50 -25.40
N PRO A 141 -1.70 -14.40 -26.39
CA PRO A 141 -0.38 -14.95 -26.60
C PRO A 141 0.68 -13.89 -26.96
N ARG A 142 0.29 -12.84 -27.69
CA ARG A 142 1.19 -11.74 -28.07
C ARG A 142 1.47 -10.82 -26.89
N PHE A 143 0.46 -10.59 -26.07
CA PHE A 143 0.61 -9.83 -24.84
C PHE A 143 1.53 -10.54 -23.84
N GLU A 144 1.36 -11.86 -23.66
CA GLU A 144 2.28 -12.67 -22.85
C GLU A 144 3.70 -12.66 -23.40
N ALA A 145 3.89 -12.72 -24.72
CA ALA A 145 5.20 -12.58 -25.34
C ALA A 145 5.85 -11.22 -25.03
N LEU A 146 5.08 -10.13 -25.11
CA LEU A 146 5.55 -8.78 -24.75
C LEU A 146 5.98 -8.71 -23.28
N LYS A 147 5.17 -9.26 -22.36
CA LYS A 147 5.51 -9.33 -20.92
C LYS A 147 6.84 -10.01 -20.68
N GLN A 148 7.14 -11.10 -21.40
CA GLN A 148 8.42 -11.78 -21.26
C GLN A 148 9.58 -11.00 -21.87
N GLN A 149 9.39 -10.34 -23.03
CA GLN A 149 10.43 -9.54 -23.66
C GLN A 149 10.87 -8.36 -22.79
N ILE A 150 9.93 -7.65 -22.17
CA ILE A 150 10.25 -6.51 -21.29
C ILE A 150 11.15 -6.94 -20.13
N LYS A 151 11.00 -8.16 -19.62
CA LYS A 151 11.85 -8.68 -18.53
C LYS A 151 13.31 -8.89 -18.91
N THR A 152 13.61 -8.92 -20.21
CA THR A 152 14.98 -9.12 -20.72
C THR A 152 15.69 -7.82 -21.05
N VAL A 153 14.97 -6.69 -21.04
CA VAL A 153 15.56 -5.37 -21.28
C VAL A 153 16.18 -4.86 -19.96
N PRO A 154 17.48 -4.52 -19.95
CA PRO A 154 18.18 -4.02 -18.76
C PRO A 154 17.58 -2.74 -18.16
#